data_AF-X1LTV5-F1
#
_entry.id   AF-X1LTV5-F1
#
_cell.length_a   1.000
_cell.length_b   1.000
_cell.length_c   1.000
_cell.angle_alpha   90.00
_cell.angle_beta   90.00
_cell.angle_gamma   90.00
#
_symmetry.space_group_name_H-M   'P 1'
#
loop_
_entity.id
_entity.type
_entity.pdbx_description
1 polymer ?
#
loop_
_entity_poly.entity_id
_entity_poly.type
_entity_poly.pdbx_seq_one_letter_code
_entity_poly.pdbx_strand_id
1 'polypeptide(L)' 'TKLRPLPDERFKMSKVGTRRVYHDCHIYVDYNYYSVPYEYVGRDVEINLTDNLLRISCDGKDIAIHERIKD' A
#
# COMPACT_ATOMS: atom_id res chain seq x y z
N THR A 1 36.17 10.56 10.59
CA THR A 1 34.79 10.04 10.70
C THR A 1 34.56 9.04 9.59
N LYS A 2 34.38 7.75 9.88
CA LYS A 2 34.31 6.68 8.87
C LYS A 2 32.85 6.52 8.42
N LEU A 3 32.58 6.60 7.11
CA LEU A 3 31.25 6.36 6.54
C LEU A 3 30.91 4.86 6.60
N ARG A 4 29.62 4.55 6.75
CA ARG A 4 29.12 3.17 6.70
C ARG A 4 29.11 2.67 5.24
N PRO A 5 29.32 1.36 5.02
CA PRO A 5 29.17 0.78 3.69
C PRO A 5 27.73 0.97 3.19
N LEU A 6 27.58 1.08 1.87
CA LEU A 6 26.26 1.17 1.22
C LEU A 6 25.49 -0.13 1.49
N PRO A 7 24.19 -0.07 1.82
CA PRO A 7 23.36 -1.27 1.89
C PRO A 7 23.38 -2.01 0.54
N ASP A 8 23.45 -3.34 0.58
CA ASP A 8 23.41 -4.17 -0.64
C ASP A 8 22.05 -4.06 -1.35
N GLU A 9 20.99 -3.77 -0.60
CA GLU A 9 19.65 -3.54 -1.15
C GLU A 9 19.49 -2.08 -1.58
N ARG A 10 19.06 -1.86 -2.84
CA ARG A 10 18.77 -0.52 -3.34
C ARG A 10 17.60 0.10 -2.59
N PHE A 11 17.69 1.42 -2.35
CA PHE A 11 16.57 2.21 -1.86
C PHE A 11 15.39 2.12 -2.84
N LYS A 12 14.25 1.61 -2.37
CA LYS A 12 13.02 1.50 -3.16
C LYS A 12 12.14 2.71 -2.91
N MET A 13 11.80 3.43 -3.98
CA MET A 13 10.84 4.53 -3.87
C MET A 13 9.43 3.98 -3.73
N SER A 14 8.77 4.28 -2.62
CA SER A 14 7.36 3.95 -2.43
C SER A 14 6.48 5.04 -3.05
N LYS A 15 5.46 4.65 -3.83
CA LYS A 15 4.40 5.57 -4.23
C LYS A 15 3.35 5.61 -3.12
N VAL A 16 2.99 6.80 -2.68
CA VAL A 16 1.95 7.01 -1.66
C VAL A 16 0.72 7.66 -2.27
N GLY A 17 -0.46 7.39 -1.71
CA GLY A 17 -1.70 8.03 -2.15
C GLY A 17 -2.88 7.64 -1.28
N THR A 18 -4.08 8.05 -1.70
CA THR A 18 -5.34 7.77 -0.99
C THR A 18 -6.32 7.08 -1.92
N ARG A 19 -7.10 6.13 -1.41
CA ARG A 19 -8.18 5.42 -2.13
C ARG A 19 -9.43 5.32 -1.28
N ARG A 20 -10.59 5.44 -1.92
CA ARG A 20 -11.88 5.18 -1.31
C ARG A 20 -12.12 3.68 -1.29
N VAL A 21 -12.48 3.12 -0.13
CA VAL A 21 -12.96 1.74 -0.05
C VAL A 21 -14.37 1.67 -0.61
N TYR A 22 -14.56 0.84 -1.64
CA TYR A 22 -15.84 0.63 -2.29
C TYR A 22 -16.77 -0.26 -1.46
N HIS A 23 -18.05 -0.28 -1.85
CA HIS A 23 -19.12 -0.99 -1.15
C HIS A 23 -18.92 -2.52 -1.15
N ASP A 24 -18.16 -3.04 -2.09
CA ASP A 24 -17.77 -4.44 -2.21
C ASP A 24 -16.52 -4.79 -1.38
N CYS A 25 -16.07 -3.90 -0.47
CA CYS A 25 -14.88 -4.05 0.36
C CYS A 25 -13.56 -4.07 -0.42
N HIS A 26 -13.48 -3.42 -1.59
CA HIS A 26 -12.23 -3.32 -2.36
C HIS A 26 -11.76 -1.89 -2.56
N ILE A 27 -10.46 -1.74 -2.83
CA ILE A 27 -9.89 -0.53 -3.43
C ILE A 27 -9.33 -0.86 -4.81
N TYR A 28 -9.35 0.11 -5.71
CA TYR A 28 -8.81 -0.02 -7.06
C TYR A 28 -7.43 0.66 -7.18
N VAL A 29 -6.41 -0.13 -7.52
CA VAL A 29 -5.01 0.31 -7.61
C VAL A 29 -4.33 -0.40 -8.78
N ASP A 30 -3.69 0.35 -9.68
CA ASP A 30 -2.96 -0.17 -10.83
C ASP A 30 -3.73 -1.29 -11.57
N TYR A 31 -4.96 -1.01 -11.98
CA TYR A 31 -5.85 -1.95 -12.67
C TYR A 31 -6.31 -3.19 -11.89
N ASN A 32 -5.94 -3.29 -10.62
CA ASN A 32 -6.25 -4.42 -9.75
C ASN A 32 -7.18 -4.00 -8.60
N TYR A 33 -7.98 -4.96 -8.11
CA TYR A 33 -8.83 -4.78 -6.93
C TYR A 33 -8.21 -5.50 -5.73
N TYR A 34 -8.13 -4.81 -4.60
CA TYR A 34 -7.54 -5.34 -3.37
C TYR A 34 -8.54 -5.26 -2.23
N SER A 35 -8.75 -6.37 -1.53
CA SER A 35 -9.72 -6.46 -0.44
C SER A 35 -9.28 -5.67 0.79
N VAL A 36 -10.25 -5.10 1.49
CA VAL A 36 -10.08 -4.31 2.72
C VAL A 36 -11.12 -4.80 3.74
N PRO A 37 -10.84 -4.79 5.06
CA PRO A 37 -11.86 -5.18 6.04
C PRO A 37 -13.13 -4.30 5.92
N TYR A 38 -14.30 -4.93 6.09
CA TYR A 38 -15.60 -4.29 5.86
C TYR A 38 -15.83 -3.03 6.71
N GLU A 39 -15.19 -2.94 7.89
CA GLU A 39 -15.25 -1.79 8.81
C GLU A 39 -14.78 -0.47 8.17
N TYR A 40 -14.04 -0.54 7.06
CA TYR A 40 -13.50 0.61 6.36
C TYR A 40 -14.28 0.99 5.09
N VAL A 41 -15.38 0.29 4.75
CA VAL A 41 -16.21 0.64 3.59
C VAL A 41 -16.65 2.10 3.64
N GLY A 42 -16.49 2.82 2.53
CA GLY A 42 -16.82 4.24 2.42
C GLY A 42 -15.78 5.19 3.03
N ARG A 43 -14.76 4.68 3.73
CA ARG A 43 -13.64 5.50 4.24
C ARG A 43 -12.57 5.69 3.17
N ASP A 44 -11.87 6.81 3.27
CA ASP A 44 -10.63 7.05 2.53
C ASP A 44 -9.45 6.44 3.31
N VAL A 45 -8.69 5.58 2.62
CA VAL A 45 -7.53 4.88 3.17
C VAL A 45 -6.27 5.30 2.42
N GLU A 46 -5.16 5.30 3.13
CA GLU A 46 -3.83 5.56 2.60
C GLU A 46 -3.28 4.29 1.97
N ILE A 47 -2.54 4.43 0.88
CA ILE A 47 -1.82 3.34 0.23
C ILE A 47 -0.33 3.66 0.19
N ASN A 48 0.47 2.64 0.44
CA ASN A 48 1.91 2.65 0.18
C ASN A 48 2.24 1.49 -0.77
N LEU A 49 2.62 1.84 -1.99
CA LEU A 49 3.00 0.92 -3.04
C LEU A 49 4.51 0.83 -3.12
N THR A 50 5.02 -0.38 -2.95
CA THR A 50 6.42 -0.73 -3.23
C THR A 50 6.50 -1.51 -4.54
N ASP A 51 7.69 -2.05 -4.85
CA ASP A 51 7.84 -2.92 -6.01
C ASP A 51 6.97 -4.17 -5.91
N ASN A 52 6.79 -4.75 -4.72
CA ASN A 52 6.19 -6.09 -4.59
C ASN A 52 4.97 -6.10 -3.67
N LEU A 53 4.68 -5.01 -2.96
CA LEU A 53 3.63 -4.96 -1.96
C LEU A 53 2.79 -3.69 -2.09
N LEU A 54 1.50 -3.85 -1.81
CA LEU A 54 0.55 -2.79 -1.51
C LEU A 54 0.19 -2.88 -0.03
N ARG A 55 0.56 -1.85 0.73
CA ARG A 55 0.12 -1.67 2.12
C ARG A 55 -1.02 -0.65 2.14
N ILE A 56 -2.07 -0.96 2.90
CA ILE A 56 -3.26 -0.13 3.07
C ILE A 56 -3.35 0.26 4.54
N SER A 57 -3.40 1.56 4.84
CA SER A 57 -3.52 2.10 6.20
C SER A 57 -4.72 3.04 6.34
N CYS A 58 -5.30 3.08 7.53
CA CYS A 58 -6.34 4.03 7.92
C CYS A 58 -5.96 4.63 9.27
N ASP A 59 -5.97 5.96 9.39
CA ASP A 59 -5.67 6.68 10.63
C ASP A 59 -4.32 6.25 11.26
N GLY A 60 -3.29 6.02 10.42
CA GLY A 60 -1.96 5.60 10.83
C GLY A 60 -1.82 4.12 11.23
N LYS A 61 -2.87 3.31 11.08
CA LYS A 61 -2.85 1.86 11.34
C LYS A 61 -2.92 1.08 10.03
N ASP A 62 -2.05 0.07 9.88
CA ASP A 62 -2.15 -0.86 8.75
C ASP A 62 -3.35 -1.78 8.91
N ILE A 63 -4.18 -1.84 7.87
CA ILE A 63 -5.44 -2.60 7.87
C ILE A 63 -5.41 -3.78 6.90
N ALA A 64 -4.57 -3.72 5.87
CA ALA A 64 -4.35 -4.81 4.93
C ALA A 64 -2.98 -4.68 4.25
N ILE A 65 -2.41 -5.81 3.85
CA ILE A 65 -1.19 -5.91 3.06
C ILE A 65 -1.42 -6.96 1.98
N HIS A 66 -1.08 -6.63 0.74
CA HIS A 66 -1.22 -7.49 -0.42
C HIS A 66 0.07 -7.53 -1.22
N GLU A 67 0.31 -8.64 -1.92
CA GLU A 67 1.28 -8.66 -3.01
C GLU A 67 0.79 -7.77 -4.14
N ARG A 68 1.70 -6.97 -4.69
CA ARG A 68 1.38 -6.09 -5.81
C ARG A 68 1.42 -6.91 -7.10
N ILE A 69 0.26 -7.05 -7.74
CA ILE A 69 0.16 -7.64 -9.06
C ILE A 69 0.58 -6.59 -10.08
N LYS A 70 1.55 -6.94 -10.92
CA LYS A 70 2.00 -6.14 -12.06
C LYS A 70 1.58 -6.89 -13.31
N ASP A 71 0.98 -6.17 -14.25
CA ASP A 71 0.79 -6.65 -15.63
C ASP A 71 2.15 -6.77 -16.35
#